data_AF-A0AAW4FL42-F1
#
_entry.id   AF-A0AAW4FL42-F1
#
_cell.length_a   1.000
_cell.length_b   1.000
_cell.length_c   1.000
_cell.angle_alpha   90.00
_cell.angle_beta   90.00
_cell.angle_gamma   90.00
#
_symmetry.space_group_name_H-M   'P 1'
#
loop_
_entity.id
_entity.type
_entity.pdbx_description
1 polymer ?
#
loop_
_entity_poly.entity_id
_entity_poly.type
_entity_poly.pdbx_seq_one_letter_code
_entity_poly.pdbx_strand_id
1 'polypeptide(L)' 'MNKTVGSRQEIIAPEDFRKIEVVFRDLVRQKRVALESEEADALAARLIGLYQSGIQDAEALRHLMSC' A
#
# COMPACT_ATOMS: atom_id res chain seq x y z
N MET A 1 -25.48 -6.67 -21.30
CA MET A 1 -24.08 -6.19 -21.19
C MET A 1 -24.03 -5.00 -20.24
N ASN A 2 -23.88 -5.25 -18.95
CA ASN A 2 -23.63 -4.25 -17.93
C ASN A 2 -22.14 -4.31 -17.59
N LYS A 3 -21.39 -3.36 -18.15
CA LYS A 3 -19.96 -3.16 -17.89
C LYS A 3 -19.87 -2.55 -16.49
N THR A 4 -19.72 -3.39 -15.46
CA THR A 4 -19.39 -2.95 -14.11
C THR A 4 -17.99 -2.34 -14.17
N VAL A 5 -17.96 -1.02 -14.30
CA VAL A 5 -16.79 -0.21 -14.03
C VAL A 5 -16.33 -0.57 -12.61
N GLY A 6 -15.20 -1.28 -12.50
CA GLY A 6 -14.50 -1.46 -11.24
C GLY A 6 -14.33 -0.06 -10.62
N SER A 7 -14.64 0.07 -9.34
CA SER A 7 -14.52 1.34 -8.62
C SER A 7 -13.16 1.95 -8.95
N ARG A 8 -13.10 3.27 -9.24
CA ARG A 8 -11.85 4.00 -9.56
C ARG A 8 -10.71 3.86 -8.53
N GLN A 9 -10.95 3.14 -7.43
CA GLN A 9 -10.03 2.83 -6.35
C GLN A 9 -9.01 1.74 -6.70
N GLU A 10 -9.21 0.95 -7.77
CA GLU A 10 -8.21 -0.05 -8.21
C GLU A 10 -6.99 0.58 -8.91
N ILE A 11 -7.12 1.80 -9.44
CA ILE A 11 -6.07 2.48 -10.20
C ILE A 11 -5.23 3.33 -9.24
N ILE A 12 -3.99 2.94 -9.04
CA ILE A 12 -3.01 3.73 -8.28
C ILE A 12 -2.34 4.71 -9.25
N ALA A 13 -2.58 6.00 -9.07
CA ALA A 13 -1.91 7.03 -9.84
C ALA A 13 -0.39 7.04 -9.49
N PRO A 14 0.50 7.43 -10.41
CA PRO A 14 1.94 7.43 -10.14
C PRO A 14 2.34 8.35 -8.97
N GLU A 15 1.59 9.43 -8.74
CA GLU A 15 1.75 10.31 -7.57
C GLU A 15 1.37 9.62 -6.25
N ASP A 16 0.32 8.80 -6.26
CA ASP A 16 -0.11 8.02 -5.11
C ASP A 16 0.80 6.83 -4.85
N PHE A 17 1.33 6.22 -5.89
CA PHE A 17 2.32 5.15 -5.76
C PHE A 17 3.57 5.63 -5.02
N ARG A 18 4.01 6.89 -5.23
CA ARG A 18 5.10 7.48 -4.42
C ARG A 18 4.75 7.60 -2.95
N LYS A 19 3.50 7.90 -2.60
CA LYS A 19 3.06 7.95 -1.19
C LYS A 19 3.13 6.56 -0.57
N ILE A 20 2.64 5.54 -1.28
CA ILE A 20 2.71 4.13 -0.89
C ILE A 20 4.18 3.70 -0.71
N GLU A 21 5.07 4.05 -1.66
CA GLU A 21 6.50 3.74 -1.60
C GLU A 21 7.19 4.35 -0.38
N VAL A 22 6.88 5.62 -0.05
CA VAL A 22 7.44 6.30 1.13
C VAL A 22 7.02 5.57 2.42
N VAL A 23 5.75 5.19 2.54
CA VAL A 23 5.25 4.43 3.69
C VAL A 23 5.90 3.05 3.76
N PHE A 24 5.97 2.35 2.63
CA PHE A 24 6.57 1.03 2.54
C PHE A 24 8.05 1.02 2.95
N ARG A 25 8.87 1.93 2.41
CA ARG A 25 10.29 2.04 2.77
C ARG A 25 10.49 2.33 4.25
N ASP A 26 9.61 3.14 4.84
CA ASP A 26 9.68 3.43 6.26
C ASP A 26 9.36 2.19 7.11
N LEU A 27 8.32 1.43 6.75
CA LEU A 27 7.97 0.18 7.42
C LEU A 27 9.09 -0.87 7.30
N VAL A 28 9.67 -1.05 6.12
CA VAL A 28 10.80 -1.97 5.89
C VAL A 28 11.99 -1.56 6.77
N ARG A 29 12.29 -0.26 6.86
CA ARG A 29 13.37 0.25 7.72
C ARG A 29 13.07 0.07 9.21
N GLN A 30 11.84 0.36 9.65
CA GLN A 30 11.43 0.22 11.05
C GLN A 30 11.47 -1.23 11.50
N LYS A 31 10.92 -2.14 10.68
CA LYS A 31 10.86 -3.58 10.97
C LYS A 31 12.16 -4.33 10.63
N ARG A 32 13.17 -3.62 10.08
CA ARG A 32 14.47 -4.19 9.64
C ARG A 32 14.31 -5.39 8.70
N VAL A 33 13.31 -5.32 7.82
CA VAL A 33 13.04 -6.34 6.81
C VAL A 33 14.00 -6.16 5.64
N ALA A 34 14.48 -7.25 5.04
CA ALA A 34 15.19 -7.12 3.77
C ALA A 34 14.19 -6.84 2.65
N LEU A 35 14.51 -5.89 1.76
CA LEU A 35 13.60 -5.46 0.70
C LEU A 35 13.18 -6.61 -0.24
N GLU A 36 14.05 -7.60 -0.41
CA GLU A 36 13.86 -8.77 -1.28
C GLU A 36 13.36 -10.00 -0.48
N SER A 37 12.77 -9.79 0.69
CA SER A 37 12.19 -10.87 1.50
C SER A 37 10.69 -11.02 1.26
N GLU A 38 10.18 -12.24 1.44
CA GLU A 38 8.75 -12.53 1.40
C GLU A 38 7.93 -11.64 2.36
N GLU A 39 8.52 -11.25 3.50
CA GLU A 39 7.91 -10.32 4.44
C GLU A 39 7.75 -8.90 3.86
N ALA A 40 8.68 -8.44 3.01
CA ALA A 40 8.57 -7.18 2.31
C ALA A 40 7.50 -7.24 1.19
N ASP A 41 7.42 -8.36 0.46
CA ASP A 41 6.33 -8.60 -0.49
C ASP A 41 4.96 -8.59 0.20
N ALA A 42 4.83 -9.25 1.35
CA ALA A 42 3.60 -9.28 2.12
C ALA A 42 3.21 -7.88 2.64
N LEU A 43 4.19 -7.08 3.08
CA LEU A 43 3.98 -5.68 3.46
C LEU A 43 3.48 -4.85 2.28
N ALA A 44 4.13 -4.96 1.12
CA ALA A 44 3.75 -4.23 -0.09
C ALA A 44 2.33 -4.59 -0.56
N ALA A 45 2.02 -5.89 -0.64
CA ALA A 45 0.71 -6.38 -1.06
C ALA A 45 -0.39 -5.88 -0.12
N ARG A 46 -0.16 -5.92 1.19
CA ARG A 46 -1.14 -5.45 2.17
C ARG A 46 -1.28 -3.93 2.15
N LEU A 47 -0.23 -3.17 1.86
CA LEU A 47 -0.30 -1.71 1.69
C LEU A 47 -1.12 -1.30 0.47
N ILE A 48 -0.88 -1.98 -0.65
CA ILE A 48 -1.63 -1.79 -1.89
C ILE A 48 -3.11 -2.14 -1.68
N GLY A 49 -3.40 -3.25 -1.00
CA GLY A 49 -4.77 -3.66 -0.70
C GLY A 49 -5.54 -2.66 0.18
N LEU A 50 -4.87 -2.07 1.18
CA LEU A 50 -5.48 -1.01 2.02
C LEU A 50 -5.73 0.26 1.20
N TYR A 51 -4.79 0.65 0.35
CA TYR A 51 -4.95 1.79 -0.54
C TYR A 51 -6.13 1.61 -1.50
N GLN A 52 -6.21 0.45 -2.14
CA GLN A 52 -7.30 0.09 -3.06
C GLN A 52 -8.66 -0.06 -2.35
N SER A 53 -8.66 -0.33 -1.05
CA SER A 53 -9.88 -0.31 -0.22
C SER A 53 -10.37 1.11 0.10
N GLY A 54 -9.62 2.14 -0.31
CA GLY A 54 -9.96 3.56 -0.13
C GLY A 54 -9.13 4.29 0.92
N ILE A 55 -8.13 3.64 1.53
CA ILE A 55 -7.26 4.26 2.54
C ILE A 55 -6.07 4.91 1.85
N GLN A 56 -6.27 6.15 1.39
CA GLN A 56 -5.25 6.91 0.66
C GLN A 56 -4.33 7.74 1.58
N ASP A 57 -4.65 7.81 2.87
CA ASP A 57 -3.88 8.57 3.84
C ASP A 57 -2.67 7.77 4.33
N ALA A 58 -1.48 8.38 4.23
CA ALA A 58 -0.21 7.74 4.54
C ALA A 58 -0.05 7.46 6.06
N GLU A 59 -0.60 8.30 6.93
CA GLU A 59 -0.57 8.05 8.37
C GLU A 59 -1.54 6.94 8.75
N ALA A 60 -2.74 6.90 8.15
CA ALA A 60 -3.68 5.80 8.33
C ALA A 60 -3.08 4.45 7.88
N LEU A 61 -2.41 4.43 6.73
CA LEU A 61 -1.71 3.24 6.23
C LEU A 61 -0.62 2.78 7.21
N ARG A 62 0.19 3.71 7.74
CA ARG A 62 1.19 3.41 8.79
C ARG A 62 0.54 2.84 10.04
N HIS A 63 -0.53 3.46 10.52
CA HIS A 63 -1.19 3.03 11.76
C HIS A 63 -1.75 1.61 11.64
N LEU A 64 -2.34 1.28 10.49
CA LEU A 64 -2.87 -0.06 10.20
C LEU A 64 -1.78 -1.12 9.95
N MET A 65 -0.58 -0.70 9.55
CA MET A 65 0.59 -1.57 9.31
C MET A 65 1.45 -1.80 10.56
N SER A 66 1.34 -0.91 11.55
CA SER A 66 2.09 -0.94 12.81
C SER A 66 1.33 -1.58 13.97
N CYS A 67 0.04 -1.90 13.78
CA CYS A 67 -0.79 -2.66 14.72
C CYS A 67 -0.69 -4.15 14.42
#